data_AF-A0A3D5F0Y0-F1
#
_entry.id   AF-A0A3D5F0Y0-F1
#
_cell.length_a   1.000
_cell.length_b   1.000
_cell.length_c   1.000
_cell.angle_alpha   90.00
_cell.angle_beta   90.00
_cell.angle_gamma   90.00
#
_symmetry.space_group_name_H-M   'P 1'
#
loop_
_entity.id
_entity.type
_entity.pdbx_description
1 polymer ?
#
loop_
_entity_poly.entity_id
_entity_poly.type
_entity_poly.pdbx_seq_one_letter_code
_entity_poly.pdbx_strand_id
1 'polypeptide(L)' 'MHRVSSSPRENAAVFRQIVGETVAGLPRLVDGLLELGLSEPARLAIAGVSMGGCVVYGAVAADRRFSAAVALLGSPEW' A
#
# COMPACT_ATOMS: atom_id res chain seq x y z
N MET A 1 24.32 -18.03 -3.30
CA MET A 1 24.49 -17.25 -4.55
C MET A 1 23.11 -16.95 -5.10
N HIS A 2 22.57 -15.77 -4.82
CA HIS A 2 21.18 -15.43 -5.18
C HIS A 2 21.16 -15.04 -6.66
N ARG A 3 20.67 -15.93 -7.54
CA ARG A 3 20.49 -15.63 -8.96
C ARG A 3 19.34 -14.62 -9.10
N VAL A 4 19.67 -13.40 -9.48
CA VAL A 4 18.71 -12.45 -10.08
C VAL A 4 18.62 -12.82 -11.56
N SER A 5 17.76 -13.78 -11.88
CA SER A 5 17.43 -14.12 -13.25
C SER A 5 15.97 -14.56 -13.34
N SER A 6 15.07 -13.69 -12.90
CA SER A 6 13.62 -13.80 -13.10
C SER A 6 13.22 -12.98 -14.32
N SER A 7 12.31 -13.51 -15.12
CA SER A 7 11.74 -12.80 -16.27
C SER A 7 11.00 -11.54 -15.84
N PRO A 8 10.85 -10.52 -16.72
CA PRO A 8 10.07 -9.32 -16.40
C PRO A 8 8.65 -9.61 -15.90
N ARG A 9 8.01 -10.67 -16.43
CA ARG A 9 6.67 -11.09 -16.00
C ARG A 9 6.64 -11.66 -14.58
N GLU A 10 7.62 -12.47 -14.23
CA GLU A 10 7.76 -13.00 -12.87
C GLU A 10 8.02 -11.86 -11.88
N ASN A 11 8.88 -10.90 -12.23
CA ASN A 11 9.12 -9.71 -11.41
C ASN A 11 7.86 -8.88 -11.21
N ALA A 12 7.05 -8.68 -12.26
CA ALA A 12 5.79 -7.97 -12.16
C ALA A 12 4.76 -8.73 -11.31
N ALA A 13 4.74 -10.07 -11.37
CA ALA A 13 3.86 -10.89 -10.54
C ALA A 13 4.27 -10.80 -9.06
N VAL A 14 5.56 -10.93 -8.75
CA VAL A 14 6.10 -10.78 -7.39
C VAL A 14 5.83 -9.37 -6.86
N PHE A 15 6.06 -8.33 -7.67
CA PHE A 15 5.76 -6.95 -7.27
C PHE A 15 4.28 -6.76 -6.93
N ARG A 16 3.37 -7.23 -7.79
CA ARG A 16 1.91 -7.18 -7.52
C ARG A 16 1.53 -7.95 -6.27
N GLN A 17 2.15 -9.10 -6.04
CA GLN A 17 1.91 -9.89 -4.82
C GLN A 17 2.33 -9.09 -3.58
N ILE A 18 3.55 -8.54 -3.56
CA ILE A 18 4.05 -7.74 -2.43
C ILE A 18 3.15 -6.54 -2.17
N VAL A 19 2.77 -5.79 -3.22
CA VAL A 19 1.85 -4.64 -3.09
C VAL A 19 0.49 -5.09 -2.56
N GLY A 20 -0.08 -6.16 -3.12
CA GLY A 20 -1.39 -6.67 -2.72
C GLY A 20 -1.43 -7.17 -1.27
N GLU A 21 -0.42 -7.93 -0.84
CA GLU A 21 -0.28 -8.38 0.56
C GLU A 21 -0.09 -7.19 1.51
N THR A 22 0.68 -6.17 1.10
CA THR A 22 0.84 -4.94 1.88
C THR A 22 -0.50 -4.22 2.05
N VAL A 23 -1.25 -4.04 0.96
CA VAL A 23 -2.58 -3.41 0.99
C VAL A 23 -3.55 -4.19 1.89
N ALA A 24 -3.57 -5.52 1.80
CA ALA A 24 -4.43 -6.37 2.61
C ALA A 24 -4.16 -6.26 4.12
N GLY A 25 -2.92 -5.92 4.50
CA GLY A 25 -2.54 -5.70 5.90
C GLY A 25 -2.96 -4.35 6.48
N LEU A 26 -3.20 -3.33 5.63
CA LEU A 26 -3.44 -1.96 6.09
C LEU A 26 -4.69 -1.79 6.96
N PRO A 27 -5.87 -2.37 6.65
CA PRO A 27 -7.06 -2.16 7.47
C PRO A 27 -6.85 -2.54 8.94
N ARG A 28 -6.18 -3.67 9.20
CA ARG A 28 -5.87 -4.13 10.56
C ARG A 28 -4.87 -3.23 11.28
N LEU A 29 -3.93 -2.64 10.56
CA LEU A 29 -2.99 -1.68 11.12
C LEU A 29 -3.73 -0.38 11.51
N VAL A 30 -4.63 0.10 10.65
CA VAL A 30 -5.49 1.26 10.95
C VAL A 30 -6.39 0.98 12.16
N ASP A 31 -7.01 -0.20 12.22
CA ASP A 31 -7.84 -0.61 13.37
C ASP A 31 -7.03 -0.54 14.67
N GLY A 32 -5.83 -1.11 14.69
CA GLY A 32 -4.96 -1.07 15.87
C GLY A 32 -4.55 0.35 16.28
N LEU A 33 -4.31 1.26 15.33
CA LEU A 33 -4.01 2.66 15.65
C LEU A 33 -5.21 3.39 16.27
N LEU A 34 -6.42 3.11 15.80
CA LEU A 34 -7.67 3.66 16.34
C LEU A 34 -7.97 3.10 17.74
N GLU A 35 -7.83 1.79 17.93
CA GLU A 35 -8.04 1.12 19.22
C GLU A 35 -7.09 1.63 20.31
N LEU A 36 -5.84 1.94 19.94
CA LEU A 36 -4.84 2.53 20.84
C LEU A 36 -5.08 4.03 21.10
N GLY A 37 -6.06 4.67 20.45
CA GLY A 37 -6.28 6.11 20.54
C GLY A 37 -5.16 6.96 19.92
N LEU A 38 -4.33 6.36 19.06
CA LEU A 38 -3.22 7.03 18.37
C LEU A 38 -3.66 7.71 17.07
N SER A 39 -4.92 7.59 16.71
CA SER A 39 -5.49 8.16 15.50
C SER A 39 -6.96 8.51 15.71
N GLU A 40 -7.42 9.55 15.03
CA GLU A 40 -8.82 10.00 15.04
C GLU A 40 -9.53 9.44 13.80
N PRO A 41 -10.65 8.70 13.94
CA PRO A 41 -11.35 8.06 12.82
C PRO A 41 -11.65 8.98 11.63
N ALA A 42 -12.01 10.24 11.87
CA ALA A 42 -12.34 11.19 10.80
C ALA A 42 -11.11 11.89 10.17
N ARG A 43 -9.89 11.62 10.66
CA ARG A 43 -8.65 12.30 10.27
C ARG A 43 -7.56 11.34 9.84
N LEU A 44 -7.94 10.31 9.10
CA LEU A 44 -7.01 9.33 8.54
C LEU A 44 -6.51 9.79 7.17
N ALA A 45 -5.19 9.71 6.97
CA ALA A 45 -4.55 9.96 5.69
C ALA A 45 -3.48 8.88 5.43
N ILE A 46 -3.24 8.57 4.17
CA ILE A 46 -2.19 7.64 3.75
C ILE A 46 -1.24 8.31 2.75
N ALA A 47 0.06 8.03 2.90
CA ALA A 47 1.08 8.50 1.98
C ALA A 47 2.08 7.39 1.69
N GLY A 48 2.65 7.39 0.49
CA GLY A 48 3.63 6.40 0.08
C GLY A 48 4.52 6.88 -1.07
N VAL A 49 5.76 6.39 -1.10
CA VAL A 49 6.78 6.76 -2.10
C VAL A 49 7.16 5.55 -2.95
N SER A 50 7.33 5.73 -4.26
CA SER A 50 7.72 4.66 -5.20
C SER A 50 6.73 3.49 -5.14
N MET A 51 7.17 2.28 -4.77
CA MET A 51 6.28 1.14 -4.50
C MET A 51 5.17 1.48 -3.49
N GLY A 52 5.47 2.32 -2.49
CA GLY A 52 4.48 2.80 -1.53
C GLY A 52 3.37 3.63 -2.19
N GLY A 53 3.65 4.32 -3.29
CA GLY A 53 2.61 5.00 -4.07
C GLY A 53 1.63 4.01 -4.72
N CYS A 54 2.12 2.88 -5.23
CA CYS A 54 1.26 1.79 -5.71
C CYS A 54 0.41 1.18 -4.58
N VAL A 55 0.94 1.12 -3.36
CA VAL A 55 0.20 0.70 -2.17
C VAL A 55 -0.91 1.70 -1.83
N VAL A 56 -0.65 3.01 -1.91
CA VAL A 56 -1.68 4.06 -1.74
C VAL A 56 -2.82 3.86 -2.74
N TYR A 57 -2.48 3.58 -4.01
CA TYR A 57 -3.26 2.84 -5.02
C TYR A 57 -4.36 1.93 -4.45
N GLY A 58 -3.92 0.77 -3.98
CA GLY A 58 -4.82 -0.27 -3.50
C GLY A 58 -5.50 0.11 -2.17
N ALA A 59 -4.83 0.87 -1.31
CA ALA A 59 -5.34 1.24 0.00
C ALA A 59 -6.64 2.05 -0.09
N VAL A 60 -6.67 3.08 -0.94
CA VAL A 60 -7.87 3.94 -1.09
C VAL A 60 -9.02 3.22 -1.80
N ALA A 61 -8.71 2.21 -2.61
CA ALA A 61 -9.72 1.36 -3.24
C ALA A 61 -10.33 0.34 -2.26
N ALA A 62 -9.50 -0.21 -1.35
CA ALA A 62 -9.90 -1.24 -0.39
C ALA A 62 -10.53 -0.68 0.88
N ASP A 63 -10.16 0.54 1.29
CA ASP A 63 -10.58 1.15 2.55
C ASP A 63 -10.98 2.62 2.36
N ARG A 64 -12.27 2.92 2.58
CA ARG A 64 -12.84 4.25 2.38
C ARG A 64 -12.68 5.20 3.57
N ARG A 65 -11.99 4.78 4.64
CA ARG A 65 -11.77 5.61 5.83
C ARG A 65 -10.72 6.70 5.62
N PHE A 66 -9.87 6.59 4.60
CA PHE A 66 -8.86 7.61 4.31
C PHE A 66 -9.51 8.87 3.72
N SER A 67 -9.40 9.99 4.45
CA SER A 67 -9.86 11.31 4.03
C SER A 67 -8.91 11.99 3.03
N ALA A 68 -7.65 11.56 2.99
CA ALA A 68 -6.65 12.06 2.08
C ALA A 68 -5.62 10.97 1.70
N ALA A 69 -5.07 11.07 0.50
CA ALA A 69 -4.11 10.12 -0.03
C ALA A 69 -3.04 10.82 -0.88
N VAL A 70 -1.77 10.46 -0.69
CA VAL A 70 -0.63 11.02 -1.44
C VAL A 70 0.26 9.91 -1.98
N ALA A 71 0.24 9.71 -3.30
CA ALA A 71 1.16 8.83 -4.00
C ALA A 71 2.31 9.65 -4.59
N LEU A 72 3.52 9.47 -4.05
CA LEU A 72 4.73 10.15 -4.51
C LEU A 72 5.55 9.21 -5.38
N LEU A 73 5.80 9.58 -6.64
CA LEU A 73 6.66 8.79 -7.55
C LEU A 73 6.18 7.33 -7.75
N GLY A 74 4.90 7.04 -7.50
CA GLY A 74 4.30 5.73 -7.76
C GLY A 74 3.55 5.79 -9.07
N SER A 75 4.06 5.14 -10.12
CA SER A 75 3.33 5.08 -11.38
C SER A 75 2.08 4.21 -11.21
N PRO A 76 0.88 4.69 -11.57
CA PRO A 76 -0.34 3.87 -11.60
C PRO A 76 -0.32 2.88 -12.78
N GLU A 77 0.52 3.12 -13.78
CA GLU A 77 0.77 2.23 -14.91
C GLU A 77 2.09 1.48 -14.67
N TRP A 78 2.06 0.14 -14.76
CA TRP A 78 3.21 -0.74 -14.52
C TRP A 78 3.22 -1.92 -15.49
#